data_AF-A0A2K8SEW5-F1
#
_entry.id   AF-A0A2K8SEW5-F1
#
_cell.length_a   1.000
_cell.length_b   1.000
_cell.length_c   1.000
_cell.angle_alpha   90.00
_cell.angle_beta   90.00
_cell.angle_gamma   90.00
#
_symmetry.space_group_name_H-M   'P 1'
#
loop_
_entity.id
_entity.type
_entity.pdbx_description
1 polymer ?
#
loop_
_entity_poly.entity_id
_entity_poly.type
_entity_poly.pdbx_seq_one_letter_code
_entity_poly.pdbx_strand_id
1 'polypeptide(L)'
;MDQKNSNNIDLTKESKLESEKAKKRLEEIKLSNDLINSQVASNNFYVPKRKTINSSNEEVSLIKPRKKKNLPFTDQQQKELEKTISDITNEYKDIEKEQKNIEKKLLKEEVKISRLITKTNRRIRSLIDKEDMEQLEKSVDLQEQYIKAFDKVQEGINTLVLRENNISLGERRKYIYNKAYNAETERARRLVELRNSNKETWASQIKKEKQQDDKRPSENWRERLGIDKDK
;
A
#
# COMPACT_ATOMS: atom_id res chain seq x y z
N MET A 1 37.76 40.27 15.81
CA MET A 1 38.31 39.34 14.79
C MET A 1 37.12 38.66 14.14
N ASP A 2 36.60 39.28 13.10
CA ASP A 2 35.32 38.93 12.47
C ASP A 2 35.52 37.95 11.31
N GLN A 3 34.97 36.75 11.44
CA GLN A 3 34.83 35.78 10.35
C GLN A 3 33.36 35.70 9.93
N LYS A 4 32.94 36.55 8.99
CA LYS A 4 31.73 36.35 8.18
C LYS A 4 31.91 37.01 6.82
N ASN A 5 32.16 36.23 5.75
CA ASN A 5 31.74 36.48 4.36
C ASN A 5 32.55 35.66 3.32
N SER A 6 32.53 34.33 3.40
CA SER A 6 33.07 33.48 2.32
C SER A 6 32.00 32.76 1.48
N ASN A 7 30.70 32.84 1.85
CA ASN A 7 29.64 32.04 1.20
C ASN A 7 28.85 32.76 0.10
N ASN A 8 29.17 34.02 -0.23
CA ASN A 8 28.37 34.84 -1.16
C ASN A 8 28.85 34.81 -2.62
N ILE A 9 30.01 34.21 -2.93
CA ILE A 9 30.59 34.27 -4.28
C ILE A 9 29.99 33.18 -5.20
N ASP A 10 29.60 32.02 -4.68
CA ASP A 10 29.10 30.91 -5.52
C ASP A 10 27.65 31.09 -6.02
N LEU A 11 26.77 31.70 -5.22
CA LEU A 11 25.37 31.99 -5.61
C LEU A 11 25.26 32.94 -6.82
N THR A 12 26.24 33.82 -7.01
CA THR A 12 26.24 34.78 -8.13
C THR A 12 26.69 34.16 -9.46
N LYS A 13 27.42 33.04 -9.41
CA LYS A 13 27.85 32.30 -10.61
C LYS A 13 26.75 31.36 -11.11
N GLU A 14 26.06 30.69 -10.19
CA GLU A 14 24.92 29.83 -10.55
C GLU A 14 23.76 30.62 -11.16
N SER A 15 23.41 31.76 -10.59
CA SER A 15 22.36 32.65 -11.14
C SER A 15 22.70 33.19 -12.54
N LYS A 16 23.98 33.46 -12.84
CA LYS A 16 24.43 33.83 -14.19
C LYS A 16 24.35 32.67 -15.18
N LEU A 17 24.72 31.46 -14.76
CA LEU A 17 24.64 30.25 -15.59
C LEU A 17 23.20 29.86 -15.91
N GLU A 18 22.27 30.03 -14.97
CA GLU A 18 20.84 29.83 -15.20
C GLU A 18 20.26 30.86 -16.18
N SER A 19 20.72 32.12 -16.08
CA SER A 19 20.34 33.19 -17.02
C SER A 19 20.81 32.90 -18.45
N GLU A 20 22.02 32.40 -18.65
CA GLU A 20 22.53 32.03 -19.98
C GLU A 20 21.82 30.83 -20.58
N LYS A 21 21.51 29.80 -19.78
CA LYS A 21 20.71 28.64 -20.24
C LYS A 21 19.29 29.05 -20.61
N ALA A 22 18.68 29.98 -19.87
CA ALA A 22 17.36 30.50 -20.18
C ALA A 22 17.36 31.31 -21.50
N LYS A 23 18.40 32.12 -21.76
CA LYS A 23 18.56 32.86 -23.02
C LYS A 23 18.72 31.92 -24.21
N LYS A 24 19.54 30.87 -24.10
CA LYS A 24 19.70 29.84 -25.15
C LYS A 24 18.37 29.15 -25.47
N ARG A 25 17.62 28.74 -24.44
CA ARG A 25 16.28 28.15 -24.64
C ARG A 25 15.31 29.11 -25.33
N LEU A 26 15.37 30.40 -25.01
CA LEU A 26 14.50 31.41 -25.61
C LEU A 26 14.85 31.66 -27.09
N GLU A 27 16.13 31.61 -27.46
CA GLU A 27 16.59 31.66 -28.84
C GLU A 27 16.19 30.40 -29.63
N GLU A 28 16.29 29.21 -29.03
CA GLU A 28 15.80 27.95 -29.62
C GLU A 28 14.28 27.99 -29.87
N ILE A 29 13.50 28.55 -28.95
CA ILE A 29 12.04 28.73 -29.10
C ILE A 29 11.72 29.74 -30.20
N LYS A 30 12.52 30.81 -30.36
CA LYS A 30 12.34 31.77 -31.45
C LYS A 30 12.61 31.11 -32.81
N LEU A 31 13.71 30.36 -32.91
CA LEU A 31 14.05 29.60 -34.13
C LEU A 31 13.01 28.54 -34.47
N SER A 32 12.44 27.86 -33.47
CA SER A 32 11.38 26.86 -33.70
C SER A 32 10.07 27.51 -34.15
N ASN A 33 9.70 28.67 -33.60
CA ASN A 33 8.55 29.43 -34.07
C ASN A 33 8.72 29.97 -35.49
N ASP A 34 9.93 30.41 -35.86
CA ASP A 34 10.21 30.81 -37.24
C ASP A 34 10.10 29.63 -38.22
N LEU A 35 10.54 28.43 -37.82
CA LEU A 35 10.36 27.21 -38.61
C LEU A 35 8.89 26.81 -38.76
N ILE A 36 8.10 26.89 -37.68
CA ILE A 36 6.67 26.53 -37.68
C ILE A 36 5.83 27.54 -38.47
N ASN A 37 6.15 28.83 -38.39
CA ASN A 37 5.43 29.91 -39.09
C ASN A 37 6.00 30.22 -40.48
N SER A 38 7.08 29.57 -40.91
CA SER A 38 7.59 29.72 -42.27
C SER A 38 6.59 29.12 -43.28
N GLN A 39 5.79 29.99 -43.88
CA GLN A 39 4.82 29.70 -44.94
C GLN A 39 5.43 28.99 -46.17
N VAL A 40 6.76 28.93 -46.24
CA VAL A 40 7.53 28.25 -47.28
C VAL A 40 7.53 26.73 -47.09
N ALA A 41 7.49 26.23 -45.85
CA ALA A 41 7.42 24.79 -45.58
C ALA A 41 6.04 24.19 -45.87
N SER A 42 4.96 24.98 -45.74
CA SER A 42 3.59 24.51 -46.01
C SER A 42 3.22 24.41 -47.49
N ASN A 43 3.99 25.02 -48.40
CA ASN A 43 3.67 25.05 -49.83
C ASN A 43 4.31 23.92 -50.65
N ASN A 44 5.32 23.22 -50.12
CA ASN A 44 6.05 22.18 -50.86
C ASN A 44 5.71 20.74 -50.43
N PHE A 45 4.77 20.54 -49.51
CA PHE A 45 4.31 19.20 -49.12
C PHE A 45 2.81 19.03 -49.37
N TYR A 46 2.46 18.01 -50.14
CA TYR A 46 1.07 17.57 -50.29
C TYR A 46 0.60 16.95 -48.96
N VAL A 47 -0.17 17.70 -48.19
CA VAL A 47 -0.87 17.18 -47.02
C VAL A 47 -2.24 16.67 -47.48
N PRO A 48 -2.55 15.36 -47.39
CA PRO A 48 -3.87 14.85 -47.74
C PRO A 48 -4.94 15.50 -46.87
N LYS A 49 -5.75 16.38 -47.46
CA LYS A 49 -6.89 16.99 -46.77
C LYS A 49 -7.90 15.86 -46.47
N ARG A 50 -8.23 15.67 -45.20
CA ARG A 50 -9.39 14.86 -44.82
C ARG A 50 -10.62 15.55 -45.42
N LYS A 51 -11.46 14.78 -46.14
CA LYS A 51 -12.75 15.25 -46.62
C LYS A 51 -13.54 15.77 -45.42
N THR A 52 -13.65 17.09 -45.27
CA THR A 52 -14.70 17.67 -44.44
C THR A 52 -15.97 17.46 -45.23
N ILE A 53 -16.78 16.50 -44.81
CA ILE A 53 -18.14 16.34 -45.28
C ILE A 53 -18.83 17.67 -44.96
N ASN A 54 -19.16 18.43 -46.01
CA ASN A 54 -20.01 19.60 -45.89
C ASN A 54 -21.28 19.12 -45.17
N SER A 55 -21.57 19.72 -44.01
CA SER A 55 -22.78 19.47 -43.24
C SER A 55 -23.97 20.11 -43.96
N SER A 56 -24.33 19.58 -45.13
CA SER A 56 -25.59 19.85 -45.79
C SER A 56 -26.54 18.71 -45.42
N ASN A 57 -27.39 18.95 -44.42
CA ASN A 57 -28.63 18.20 -44.13
C ASN A 57 -28.60 16.70 -44.51
N GLU A 58 -27.66 15.94 -43.96
CA GLU A 58 -27.84 14.51 -43.89
C GLU A 58 -28.93 14.28 -42.84
N GLU A 59 -30.12 13.90 -43.29
CA GLU A 59 -31.09 13.22 -42.46
C GLU A 59 -30.33 12.17 -41.66
N VAL A 60 -30.14 12.43 -40.36
CA VAL A 60 -29.57 11.47 -39.44
C VAL A 60 -30.56 10.33 -39.46
N SER A 61 -30.30 9.32 -40.29
CA SER A 61 -31.06 8.09 -40.31
C SER A 61 -31.04 7.59 -38.88
N LEU A 62 -32.17 7.77 -38.17
CA LEU A 62 -32.32 7.27 -36.81
C LEU A 62 -31.94 5.80 -36.92
N ILE A 63 -30.84 5.42 -36.26
CA ILE A 63 -30.37 4.04 -36.22
C ILE A 63 -31.51 3.25 -35.59
N LYS A 64 -32.35 2.64 -36.44
CA LYS A 64 -33.43 1.78 -35.98
C LYS A 64 -32.77 0.67 -35.17
N PRO A 65 -33.23 0.38 -33.95
CA PRO A 65 -32.64 -0.69 -33.15
C PRO A 65 -32.64 -1.96 -34.00
N ARG A 66 -31.47 -2.62 -34.11
CA ARG A 66 -31.34 -3.88 -34.84
C ARG A 66 -32.42 -4.83 -34.33
N LYS A 67 -33.24 -5.39 -35.22
CA LYS A 67 -34.23 -6.42 -34.85
C LYS A 67 -33.50 -7.47 -34.01
N LYS A 68 -34.01 -7.77 -32.80
CA LYS A 68 -33.50 -8.86 -31.98
C LYS A 68 -33.45 -10.09 -32.89
N LYS A 69 -32.25 -10.58 -33.21
CA LYS A 69 -32.14 -11.88 -33.86
C LYS A 69 -32.75 -12.84 -32.87
N ASN A 70 -33.82 -13.54 -33.26
CA ASN A 70 -34.18 -14.78 -32.58
C ASN A 70 -32.98 -15.70 -32.80
N LEU A 71 -32.07 -15.76 -31.82
CA LEU A 71 -31.06 -16.80 -31.82
C LEU A 71 -31.84 -18.13 -31.85
N PRO A 72 -31.44 -19.10 -32.68
CA PRO A 72 -32.20 -20.33 -32.85
C PRO A 72 -31.95 -21.27 -31.66
N PHE A 73 -32.39 -20.86 -30.48
CA PHE A 73 -32.45 -21.72 -29.31
C PHE A 73 -33.76 -22.49 -29.37
N THR A 74 -33.69 -23.81 -29.17
CA THR A 74 -34.90 -24.61 -28.96
C THR A 74 -35.54 -24.23 -27.61
N ASP A 75 -36.85 -24.46 -27.46
CA ASP A 75 -37.57 -24.16 -26.21
C ASP A 75 -36.94 -24.84 -24.98
N GLN A 76 -36.32 -26.01 -25.18
CA GLN A 76 -35.56 -26.70 -24.12
C GLN A 76 -34.29 -25.94 -23.74
N GLN A 77 -33.51 -25.47 -24.71
CA GLN A 77 -32.31 -24.66 -24.47
C GLN A 77 -32.64 -23.33 -23.79
N GLN A 78 -33.77 -22.71 -24.14
CA GLN A 78 -34.22 -21.49 -23.48
C GLN A 78 -34.55 -21.74 -22.00
N LYS A 79 -35.26 -22.83 -21.67
CA LYS A 79 -35.55 -23.19 -20.27
C LYS A 79 -34.28 -23.50 -19.48
N GLU A 80 -33.30 -24.17 -20.08
CA GLU A 80 -31.99 -24.42 -19.44
C GLU A 80 -31.21 -23.12 -19.21
N LEU A 81 -31.21 -22.20 -20.18
CA LEU A 81 -30.60 -20.87 -20.03
C LEU A 81 -31.30 -20.04 -18.94
N GLU A 82 -32.63 -20.05 -18.89
CA GLU A 82 -33.39 -19.34 -17.85
C GLU A 82 -33.11 -19.93 -16.47
N LYS A 83 -33.06 -21.26 -16.36
CA LYS A 83 -32.71 -21.94 -15.11
C LYS A 83 -31.29 -21.60 -14.67
N THR A 84 -30.30 -21.70 -15.55
CA THR A 84 -28.91 -21.37 -15.22
C THR A 84 -28.74 -19.90 -14.84
N ILE A 85 -29.40 -18.97 -15.52
CA ILE A 85 -29.40 -17.56 -15.13
C ILE A 85 -30.01 -17.40 -13.73
N SER A 86 -31.15 -18.04 -13.46
CA SER A 86 -31.80 -18.00 -12.14
C SER A 86 -30.86 -18.55 -11.06
N ASP A 87 -30.26 -19.72 -11.27
CA ASP A 87 -29.34 -20.37 -10.33
C ASP A 87 -28.14 -19.46 -10.02
N ILE A 88 -27.50 -18.92 -11.07
CA ILE A 88 -26.38 -17.96 -10.92
C ILE A 88 -26.83 -16.71 -10.14
N THR A 89 -28.00 -16.15 -10.43
CA THR A 89 -28.47 -14.96 -9.70
C THR A 89 -28.78 -15.24 -8.24
N ASN A 90 -29.24 -16.44 -7.91
CA ASN A 90 -29.49 -16.85 -6.53
C ASN A 90 -28.18 -17.08 -5.79
N GLU A 91 -27.20 -17.75 -6.41
CA GLU A 91 -25.85 -17.91 -5.86
C GLU A 91 -25.21 -16.55 -5.53
N TYR A 92 -25.28 -15.57 -6.45
CA TYR A 92 -24.77 -14.23 -6.19
C TYR A 92 -25.46 -13.55 -5.01
N LYS A 93 -26.78 -13.67 -4.90
CA LYS A 93 -27.55 -13.09 -3.77
C LYS A 93 -27.17 -13.73 -2.44
N ASP A 94 -26.94 -15.04 -2.42
CA ASP A 94 -26.59 -15.74 -1.18
C ASP A 94 -25.16 -15.42 -0.75
N ILE A 95 -24.21 -15.35 -1.69
CA ILE A 95 -22.86 -14.84 -1.43
C ILE A 95 -22.90 -13.41 -0.86
N GLU A 96 -23.73 -12.53 -1.43
CA GLU A 96 -23.85 -11.14 -0.95
C GLU A 96 -24.42 -11.09 0.47
N LYS A 97 -25.42 -11.92 0.81
CA LYS A 97 -25.96 -12.01 2.18
C LYS A 97 -24.90 -12.52 3.16
N GLU A 98 -24.14 -13.55 2.79
CA GLU A 98 -23.07 -14.08 3.63
C GLU A 98 -21.99 -13.03 3.88
N GLN A 99 -21.56 -12.31 2.85
CA GLN A 99 -20.59 -11.22 2.97
C GLN A 99 -21.09 -10.14 3.92
N LYS A 100 -22.34 -9.67 3.78
CA LYS A 100 -22.96 -8.70 4.70
C LYS A 100 -23.02 -9.20 6.14
N ASN A 101 -23.25 -10.50 6.34
CA ASN A 101 -23.26 -11.07 7.68
C ASN A 101 -21.87 -11.11 8.31
N ILE A 102 -20.84 -11.45 7.53
CA ILE A 102 -19.45 -11.45 7.98
C ILE A 102 -18.99 -10.01 8.29
N GLU A 103 -19.27 -9.06 7.40
CA GLU A 103 -18.96 -7.64 7.58
C GLU A 103 -19.56 -7.10 8.88
N LYS A 104 -20.85 -7.35 9.12
CA LYS A 104 -21.53 -6.96 10.38
C LYS A 104 -20.90 -7.59 11.61
N LYS A 105 -20.40 -8.83 11.53
CA LYS A 105 -19.70 -9.48 12.65
C LYS A 105 -18.37 -8.79 12.93
N LEU A 106 -17.58 -8.53 11.90
CA LEU A 106 -16.29 -7.85 12.02
C LEU A 106 -16.44 -6.42 12.56
N LEU A 107 -17.42 -5.64 12.08
CA LEU A 107 -17.70 -4.30 12.61
C LEU A 107 -18.09 -4.34 14.10
N LYS A 108 -18.87 -5.35 14.52
CA LYS A 108 -19.20 -5.53 15.94
C LYS A 108 -17.97 -5.89 16.78
N GLU A 109 -17.08 -6.71 16.25
CA GLU A 109 -15.82 -7.07 16.91
C GLU A 109 -14.87 -5.89 17.00
N GLU A 110 -14.76 -5.09 15.95
CA GLU A 110 -13.98 -3.85 15.92
C GLU A 110 -14.42 -2.88 17.03
N VAL A 111 -15.73 -2.65 17.17
CA VAL A 111 -16.29 -1.80 18.23
C VAL A 111 -16.03 -2.39 19.64
N LYS A 112 -16.06 -3.71 19.79
CA LYS A 112 -15.75 -4.36 21.07
C LYS A 112 -14.27 -4.17 21.44
N ILE A 113 -13.36 -4.43 20.51
CA ILE A 113 -11.93 -4.33 20.73
C ILE A 113 -11.52 -2.87 20.96
N SER A 114 -12.06 -1.90 20.21
CA SER A 114 -11.76 -0.48 20.42
C SER A 114 -12.19 0.01 21.81
N ARG A 115 -13.32 -0.48 22.33
CA ARG A 115 -13.74 -0.22 23.72
C ARG A 115 -12.78 -0.83 24.73
N LEU A 116 -12.26 -2.04 24.48
CA LEU A 116 -11.26 -2.68 25.35
C LEU A 116 -9.96 -1.88 25.37
N ILE A 117 -9.44 -1.47 24.20
CA ILE A 117 -8.25 -0.61 24.07
C ILE A 117 -8.46 0.71 24.85
N THR A 118 -9.64 1.32 24.72
CA THR A 118 -9.94 2.57 25.44
C THR A 118 -9.95 2.36 26.96
N LYS A 119 -10.49 1.23 27.43
CA LYS A 119 -10.50 0.88 28.85
C LYS A 119 -9.09 0.58 29.38
N THR A 120 -8.28 -0.18 28.65
CA THR A 120 -6.89 -0.45 29.04
C THR A 120 -6.06 0.82 29.05
N ASN A 121 -6.23 1.72 28.07
CA ASN A 121 -5.56 3.02 28.06
C ASN A 121 -5.89 3.87 29.29
N ARG A 122 -7.15 3.89 29.72
CA ARG A 122 -7.56 4.59 30.96
C ARG A 122 -6.92 3.94 32.20
N ARG A 123 -6.86 2.60 32.24
CA ARG A 123 -6.22 1.86 33.34
C ARG A 123 -4.72 2.15 33.40
N ILE A 124 -4.03 2.13 32.26
CA ILE A 124 -2.60 2.44 32.15
C ILE A 124 -2.32 3.84 32.70
N ARG A 125 -3.10 4.85 32.30
CA ARG A 125 -2.96 6.22 32.86
C ARG A 125 -3.11 6.24 34.38
N SER A 126 -4.15 5.59 34.90
CA SER A 126 -4.36 5.52 36.35
C SER A 126 -3.26 4.77 37.10
N LEU A 127 -2.62 3.77 36.48
CA LEU A 127 -1.52 3.01 37.09
C LEU A 127 -0.20 3.78 37.04
N ILE A 128 0.04 4.57 35.99
CA ILE A 128 1.15 5.53 35.91
C ILE A 128 1.05 6.53 37.07
N ASP A 129 -0.14 7.11 37.29
CA ASP A 129 -0.36 8.08 38.37
C ASP A 129 -0.17 7.47 39.79
N LYS A 130 -0.24 6.14 39.91
CA LYS A 130 -0.11 5.40 41.18
C LYS A 130 1.26 4.71 41.35
N GLU A 131 2.14 4.81 40.35
CA GLU A 131 3.48 4.18 40.33
C GLU A 131 3.48 2.65 40.54
N ASP A 132 2.39 1.96 40.20
CA ASP A 132 2.28 0.50 40.30
C ASP A 132 2.82 -0.18 39.03
N MET A 133 4.14 -0.40 39.01
CA MET A 133 4.90 -0.85 37.83
C MET A 133 4.54 -2.28 37.37
N GLU A 134 4.23 -3.19 38.29
CA GLU A 134 3.96 -4.59 37.94
C GLU A 134 2.60 -4.75 37.24
N GLN A 135 1.58 -4.03 37.72
CA GLN A 135 0.28 -4.01 37.05
C GLN A 135 0.30 -3.21 35.75
N LEU A 136 1.19 -2.21 35.66
CA LEU A 136 1.37 -1.40 34.47
C LEU A 136 1.89 -2.26 33.30
N GLU A 137 2.95 -3.05 33.52
CA GLU A 137 3.53 -3.93 32.49
C GLU A 137 2.48 -4.91 31.94
N LYS A 138 1.76 -5.61 32.83
CA LYS A 138 0.65 -6.50 32.45
C LYS A 138 -0.44 -5.80 31.64
N SER A 139 -0.73 -4.54 31.96
CA SER A 139 -1.76 -3.75 31.27
C SER A 139 -1.30 -3.28 29.88
N VAL A 140 0.00 -3.02 29.72
CA VAL A 140 0.63 -2.68 28.42
C VAL A 140 0.64 -3.90 27.50
N ASP A 141 1.00 -5.08 28.01
CA ASP A 141 0.97 -6.33 27.23
C ASP A 141 -0.46 -6.64 26.74
N LEU A 142 -1.46 -6.47 27.61
CA LEU A 142 -2.87 -6.61 27.25
C LEU A 142 -3.29 -5.62 26.16
N GLN A 143 -2.82 -4.37 26.24
CA GLN A 143 -3.09 -3.37 25.22
C GLN A 143 -2.49 -3.79 23.87
N GLU A 144 -1.25 -4.29 23.86
CA GLU A 144 -0.59 -4.76 22.63
C GLU A 144 -1.35 -5.92 22.00
N GLN A 145 -1.83 -6.87 22.82
CA GLN A 145 -2.67 -7.97 22.35
C GLN A 145 -3.98 -7.48 21.71
N TYR A 146 -4.63 -6.49 22.33
CA TYR A 146 -5.85 -5.90 21.77
C TYR A 146 -5.59 -5.10 20.49
N ILE A 147 -4.46 -4.40 20.37
CA ILE A 147 -4.07 -3.72 19.13
C ILE A 147 -3.83 -4.75 18.02
N LYS A 148 -3.08 -5.84 18.29
CA LYS A 148 -2.88 -6.93 17.32
C LYS A 148 -4.21 -7.57 16.88
N ALA A 149 -5.15 -7.73 17.80
CA ALA A 149 -6.48 -8.23 17.47
C ALA A 149 -7.30 -7.24 16.64
N PHE A 150 -7.19 -5.93 16.94
CA PHE A 150 -7.83 -4.86 16.19
C PHE A 150 -7.32 -4.81 14.75
N ASP A 151 -6.01 -4.89 14.54
CA ASP A 151 -5.38 -4.88 13.22
C ASP A 151 -5.83 -6.07 12.36
N LYS A 152 -5.98 -7.27 12.96
CA LYS A 152 -6.52 -8.44 12.27
C LYS A 152 -7.97 -8.25 11.82
N VAL A 153 -8.80 -7.63 12.66
CA VAL A 153 -10.21 -7.34 12.31
C VAL A 153 -10.28 -6.30 11.19
N GLN A 154 -9.48 -5.23 11.28
CA GLN A 154 -9.33 -4.22 10.24
C GLN A 154 -8.86 -4.83 8.91
N GLU A 155 -7.91 -5.76 8.93
CA GLU A 155 -7.48 -6.50 7.75
C GLU A 155 -8.64 -7.36 7.16
N GLY A 156 -9.43 -8.01 8.02
CA GLY A 156 -10.63 -8.74 7.61
C GLY A 156 -11.67 -7.85 6.92
N ILE A 157 -11.94 -6.66 7.46
CA ILE A 157 -12.86 -5.69 6.86
C ILE A 157 -12.32 -5.21 5.51
N ASN A 158 -11.04 -4.81 5.46
CA ASN A 158 -10.45 -4.30 4.24
C ASN A 158 -10.37 -5.36 3.12
N THR A 159 -10.16 -6.63 3.46
CA THR A 159 -10.16 -7.71 2.47
C THR A 159 -11.55 -8.01 1.91
N LEU A 160 -12.61 -7.83 2.70
CA LEU A 160 -13.99 -7.89 2.21
C LEU A 160 -14.30 -6.73 1.26
N VAL A 161 -13.88 -5.51 1.61
CA VAL A 161 -14.04 -4.33 0.75
C VAL A 161 -13.42 -4.55 -0.62
N LEU A 162 -12.20 -5.11 -0.69
CA LEU A 162 -11.53 -5.42 -1.97
C LEU A 162 -12.25 -6.47 -2.84
N ARG A 163 -13.15 -7.27 -2.27
CA ARG A 163 -13.95 -8.26 -3.01
C ARG A 163 -15.19 -7.65 -3.64
N GLU A 164 -15.58 -6.43 -3.26
CA GLU A 164 -16.73 -5.78 -3.86
C GLU A 164 -16.48 -5.48 -5.35
N ASN A 165 -17.43 -5.89 -6.19
CA ASN A 165 -17.38 -5.66 -7.64
C ASN A 165 -17.44 -4.17 -8.02
N ASN A 166 -17.80 -3.28 -7.08
CA ASN A 166 -17.94 -1.85 -7.32
C ASN A 166 -16.61 -1.08 -7.29
N ILE A 167 -15.52 -1.70 -6.82
CA ILE A 167 -14.20 -1.05 -6.74
C ILE A 167 -13.43 -1.25 -8.05
N SER A 168 -12.94 -0.15 -8.62
CA SER A 168 -12.13 -0.18 -9.84
C SER A 168 -10.82 -0.95 -9.63
N LEU A 169 -10.34 -1.63 -10.68
CA LEU A 169 -9.02 -2.28 -10.69
C LEU A 169 -7.88 -1.34 -10.25
N GLY A 170 -7.98 -0.05 -10.61
CA GLY A 170 -6.99 0.97 -10.22
C GLY A 170 -6.97 1.22 -8.70
N GLU A 171 -8.14 1.28 -8.08
CA GLU A 171 -8.27 1.49 -6.63
C GLU A 171 -7.82 0.26 -5.84
N ARG A 172 -8.14 -0.95 -6.32
CA ARG A 172 -7.63 -2.20 -5.71
C ARG A 172 -6.11 -2.26 -5.77
N ARG A 173 -5.50 -1.92 -6.92
CA ARG A 173 -4.03 -1.87 -7.06
C ARG A 173 -3.41 -0.84 -6.14
N LYS A 174 -3.98 0.37 -6.07
CA LYS A 174 -3.52 1.44 -5.16
C LYS A 174 -3.55 0.98 -3.70
N TYR A 175 -4.62 0.31 -3.28
CA TYR A 175 -4.73 -0.23 -1.93
C TYR A 175 -3.64 -1.29 -1.65
N ILE A 176 -3.45 -2.24 -2.57
CA ILE A 176 -2.41 -3.29 -2.45
C ILE A 176 -1.01 -2.67 -2.33
N TYR A 177 -0.70 -1.69 -3.19
CA TYR A 177 0.60 -1.03 -3.16
C TYR A 177 0.82 -0.20 -1.90
N ASN A 178 -0.19 0.56 -1.45
CA ASN A 178 -0.09 1.30 -0.19
C ASN A 178 0.11 0.36 0.99
N LYS A 179 -0.58 -0.78 1.02
CA LYS A 179 -0.40 -1.79 2.08
C LYS A 179 1.02 -2.38 2.06
N ALA A 180 1.53 -2.75 0.88
CA ALA A 180 2.88 -3.28 0.73
C ALA A 180 3.95 -2.23 1.12
N TYR A 181 3.76 -0.98 0.69
CA TYR A 181 4.64 0.13 1.05
C TYR A 181 4.65 0.37 2.56
N ASN A 182 3.48 0.44 3.19
CA ASN A 182 3.37 0.64 4.64
C ASN A 182 4.05 -0.49 5.41
N ALA A 183 3.86 -1.75 5.00
CA ALA A 183 4.52 -2.90 5.60
C ALA A 183 6.06 -2.83 5.50
N GLU A 184 6.60 -2.42 4.34
CA GLU A 184 8.04 -2.25 4.17
C GLU A 184 8.57 -1.07 4.97
N THR A 185 7.83 0.03 5.07
CA THR A 185 8.22 1.17 5.91
C THR A 185 8.23 0.83 7.39
N GLU A 186 7.26 0.05 7.88
CA GLU A 186 7.26 -0.47 9.26
C GLU A 186 8.46 -1.39 9.50
N ARG A 187 8.74 -2.30 8.57
CA ARG A 187 9.90 -3.19 8.66
C ARG A 187 11.20 -2.39 8.72
N ALA A 188 11.37 -1.41 7.84
CA ALA A 188 12.53 -0.53 7.82
C ALA A 188 12.66 0.26 9.14
N ARG A 189 11.54 0.80 9.65
CA ARG A 189 11.50 1.49 10.94
C ARG A 189 11.93 0.59 12.09
N ARG A 190 11.42 -0.64 12.17
CA ARG A 190 11.83 -1.63 13.20
C ARG A 190 13.32 -1.95 13.11
N LEU A 191 13.87 -2.08 11.91
CA LEU A 191 15.32 -2.30 11.72
C LEU A 191 16.15 -1.11 12.19
N VAL A 192 15.68 0.13 11.96
CA VAL A 192 16.32 1.34 12.46
C VAL A 192 16.22 1.45 13.98
N GLU A 193 15.07 1.12 14.57
CA GLU A 193 14.86 1.07 16.01
C GLU A 193 15.77 0.02 16.67
N LEU A 194 15.86 -1.20 16.10
CA LEU A 194 16.79 -2.24 16.53
C LEU A 194 18.26 -1.81 16.42
N ARG A 195 18.63 -1.11 15.34
CA ARG A 195 19.98 -0.54 15.19
C ARG A 195 20.26 0.53 16.24
N ASN A 196 19.26 1.33 16.60
CA ASN A 196 19.39 2.40 17.58
C ASN A 196 19.38 1.88 19.03
N SER A 197 18.66 0.78 19.32
CA SER A 197 18.69 0.11 20.61
C SER A 197 19.98 -0.70 20.79
N ASN A 198 20.48 -1.36 19.74
CA ASN A 198 21.79 -2.02 19.72
C ASN A 198 22.93 -1.04 19.42
N LYS A 199 22.95 0.14 20.05
CA LYS A 199 24.14 1.03 20.05
C LYS A 199 25.28 0.44 20.89
N GLU A 200 25.69 -0.78 20.57
CA GLU A 200 27.09 -1.14 20.70
C GLU A 200 27.84 -0.44 19.58
N THR A 201 28.77 0.41 19.95
CA THR A 201 29.63 1.11 19.01
C THR A 201 30.64 0.09 18.49
N TRP A 202 31.18 0.20 17.27
CA TRP A 202 32.32 -0.64 16.84
C TRP A 202 33.49 -0.64 17.86
N ALA A 203 33.60 0.42 18.67
CA ALA A 203 34.54 0.54 19.78
C ALA A 203 34.27 -0.40 20.97
N SER A 204 33.06 -0.95 21.16
CA SER A 204 32.72 -1.89 22.24
C SER A 204 32.97 -3.37 21.90
N GLN A 205 33.24 -3.70 20.62
CA GLN A 205 33.64 -5.05 20.21
C GLN A 205 35.09 -5.43 20.59
N ILE A 206 35.90 -4.46 21.07
CA ILE A 206 37.25 -4.71 21.60
C ILE A 206 37.18 -4.82 23.14
N LYS A 207 36.35 -5.72 23.66
CA LYS A 207 36.52 -6.25 25.01
C LYS A 207 36.72 -7.75 24.86
N LYS A 208 37.92 -8.22 25.23
CA LYS A 208 38.30 -9.63 25.20
C LYS A 208 37.20 -10.48 25.83
N GLU A 209 36.49 -11.26 25.02
CA GLU A 209 35.70 -12.37 25.53
C GLU A 209 36.64 -13.28 26.33
N LYS A 210 36.47 -13.33 27.66
CA LYS A 210 36.89 -14.51 28.38
C LYS A 210 35.95 -15.61 27.90
N GLN A 211 36.47 -16.62 27.20
CA GLN A 211 35.74 -17.84 26.91
C GLN A 211 35.05 -18.32 28.20
N GLN A 212 33.73 -18.23 28.23
CA GLN A 212 32.93 -19.03 29.14
C GLN A 212 32.76 -20.37 28.45
N ASP A 213 33.51 -21.37 28.91
CA ASP A 213 33.25 -22.75 28.53
C ASP A 213 31.85 -23.14 29.05
N ASP A 214 30.94 -23.47 28.12
CA ASP A 214 29.62 -23.98 28.44
C ASP A 214 29.73 -25.29 29.22
N LYS A 215 29.58 -25.19 30.56
CA LYS A 215 29.39 -26.38 31.40
C LYS A 215 27.98 -26.92 31.17
N ARG A 216 27.88 -28.03 30.43
CA ARG A 216 26.64 -28.83 30.38
C ARG A 216 26.21 -29.21 31.81
N PRO A 217 24.93 -29.06 32.19
CA PRO A 217 24.43 -29.56 33.45
C PRO A 217 24.29 -31.09 33.34
N SER A 218 25.27 -31.83 33.84
CA SER A 218 25.14 -33.27 34.07
C SER A 218 24.78 -33.49 35.55
N GLU A 219 23.62 -34.06 35.83
CA GLU A 219 23.14 -34.31 37.20
C GLU A 219 23.87 -35.46 37.93
N ASN A 220 24.70 -36.26 37.24
CA ASN A 220 25.40 -37.40 37.85
C ASN A 220 26.89 -37.48 37.49
N TRP A 221 27.74 -37.73 38.50
CA TRP A 221 29.19 -37.83 38.35
C TRP A 221 29.64 -39.10 37.61
N ARG A 222 28.82 -40.15 37.58
CA ARG A 222 29.09 -41.40 36.85
C ARG A 222 28.98 -41.23 35.34
N GLU A 223 28.04 -40.40 34.89
CA GLU A 223 27.83 -40.05 33.48
C GLU A 223 29.00 -39.21 32.94
N ARG A 224 29.58 -38.34 33.79
CA ARG A 224 30.80 -37.57 33.48
C ARG A 224 32.04 -38.43 33.22
N LEU A 225 32.12 -39.63 33.82
CA LEU A 225 33.24 -40.55 33.67
C LEU A 225 33.01 -41.62 32.59
N GLY A 226 31.85 -41.61 31.92
CA GLY A 226 31.55 -42.54 30.82
C GLY A 226 31.40 -44.00 31.24
N ILE A 227 31.07 -44.27 32.52
CA ILE A 227 31.04 -45.63 33.09
C ILE A 227 29.79 -46.41 32.67
N ASP A 228 28.66 -45.74 32.43
CA ASP A 228 27.36 -46.40 32.16
C ASP A 228 27.05 -46.59 30.67
N LYS A 229 28.05 -46.75 29.79
CA LYS A 229 27.81 -46.93 28.35
C LYS A 229 27.49 -48.35 27.88
N ASP A 230 27.43 -49.34 28.78
CA ASP A 230 27.04 -50.70 28.42
C ASP A 230 25.84 -51.17 29.27
N LYS A 231 24.64 -50.94 28.75
CA LYS A 231 23.43 -51.77 28.97
C LYS A 231 22.38 -51.52 27.90
#